data_AF-A0A0E0L4H3-F1
#
_entry.id   AF-A0A0E0L4H3-F1
#
_cell.length_a   1.000
_cell.length_b   1.000
_cell.length_c   1.000
_cell.angle_alpha   90.00
_cell.angle_beta   90.00
_cell.angle_gamma   90.00
#
_symmetry.space_group_name_H-M   'P 1'
#
loop_
_entity.id
_entity.type
_entity.pdbx_description
1 polymer ?
#
loop_
_entity_poly.entity_id
_entity_poly.type
_entity_poly.pdbx_seq_one_letter_code
_entity_poly.pdbx_strand_id
1 'polypeptide(L)'
;MLQTAELVHQSSMDAASSLLVTALNEGRDVIMDGTMSWEPFVQQTITMARAVHRQRYRMGVGYKVTEDGSITEEYWEPVEDSSTDEEGETRNRKPYRIELVGVVCDAYLAVVRGIRRAVITGRAVRVKSQLKSHKRFATAFHSYCNLVDNARLYCTNSTGAAKLIGWKDGESNLLVDPDEIGCLERVSHLNDEADCVHEIYPDGSAAAAWEALVTSPSRAPAQREIMAAVQRSEARFRTTPS
;
A
#
# COMPACT_ATOMS: atom_id res chain seq x y z
N MET A 1 -22.78 -9.57 -5.18
CA MET A 1 -22.03 -8.75 -4.19
C MET A 1 -20.63 -8.37 -4.66
N LEU A 2 -19.85 -9.28 -5.27
CA LEU A 2 -18.50 -8.96 -5.78
C LEU A 2 -18.47 -7.80 -6.79
N GLN A 3 -19.36 -7.86 -7.78
CA GLN A 3 -19.47 -6.83 -8.83
C GLN A 3 -19.80 -5.44 -8.27
N THR A 4 -20.67 -5.36 -7.25
CA THR A 4 -21.01 -4.10 -6.58
C THR A 4 -19.83 -3.53 -5.79
N ALA A 5 -19.07 -4.39 -5.09
CA ALA A 5 -17.89 -3.96 -4.35
C ALA A 5 -16.77 -3.46 -5.28
N GLU A 6 -16.61 -4.08 -6.44
CA GLU A 6 -15.65 -3.68 -7.47
C GLU A 6 -16.04 -2.36 -8.14
N LEU A 7 -17.33 -2.17 -8.46
CA LEU A 7 -17.85 -0.90 -8.97
C LEU A 7 -17.67 0.26 -7.97
N VAL A 8 -17.95 0.01 -6.68
CA VAL A 8 -17.73 1.00 -5.62
C VAL A 8 -16.24 1.31 -5.45
N HIS A 9 -15.37 0.30 -5.57
CA HIS A 9 -13.93 0.49 -5.53
C HIS A 9 -13.44 1.37 -6.69
N GLN A 10 -13.87 1.08 -7.92
CA GLN A 10 -13.51 1.87 -9.09
C GLN A 10 -14.01 3.31 -8.97
N SER A 11 -15.28 3.51 -8.60
CA SER A 11 -15.85 4.85 -8.40
C SER A 11 -15.10 5.64 -7.32
N SER A 12 -14.68 4.98 -6.24
CA SER A 12 -13.86 5.61 -5.19
C SER A 12 -12.46 5.97 -5.69
N MET A 13 -11.84 5.13 -6.51
CA MET A 13 -10.53 5.40 -7.10
C MET A 13 -10.59 6.57 -8.09
N ASP A 14 -11.63 6.61 -8.91
CA ASP A 14 -11.84 7.69 -9.88
C ASP A 14 -12.09 9.03 -9.16
N ALA A 15 -12.91 9.03 -8.11
CA ALA A 15 -13.15 10.22 -7.29
C ALA A 15 -11.87 10.73 -6.61
N ALA A 16 -11.06 9.83 -6.05
CA ALA A 16 -9.77 10.19 -5.44
C ALA A 16 -8.79 10.77 -6.49
N SER A 17 -8.73 10.16 -7.67
CA SER A 17 -7.85 10.61 -8.77
C SER A 17 -8.29 11.97 -9.32
N SER A 18 -9.59 12.20 -9.45
CA SER A 18 -10.15 13.49 -9.83
C SER A 18 -9.82 14.59 -8.82
N LEU A 19 -9.97 14.30 -7.51
CA LEU A 19 -9.61 15.23 -6.45
C LEU A 19 -8.11 15.53 -6.44
N LEU A 20 -7.26 14.52 -6.68
CA LEU A 20 -5.82 14.68 -6.76
C LEU A 20 -5.41 15.65 -7.88
N VAL A 21 -5.84 15.40 -9.12
CA VAL A 21 -5.44 16.23 -10.26
C VAL A 21 -5.99 17.65 -10.15
N THR A 22 -7.21 17.82 -9.64
CA THR A 22 -7.78 19.15 -9.37
C THR A 22 -6.97 19.89 -8.32
N ALA A 23 -6.63 19.25 -7.19
CA ALA A 23 -5.84 19.87 -6.14
C ALA A 23 -4.45 20.30 -6.63
N LEU A 24 -3.80 19.44 -7.43
CA LEU A 24 -2.48 19.72 -7.98
C LEU A 24 -2.52 20.87 -8.99
N ASN A 25 -3.49 20.87 -9.90
CA ASN A 25 -3.75 21.97 -10.83
C ASN A 25 -4.06 23.29 -10.11
N GLU A 26 -4.67 23.24 -8.93
CA GLU A 26 -4.98 24.41 -8.09
C GLU A 26 -3.80 24.86 -7.23
N GLY A 27 -2.63 24.20 -7.28
CA GLY A 27 -1.46 24.62 -6.51
C GLY A 27 -1.55 24.30 -5.01
N ARG A 28 -2.44 23.39 -4.60
CA ARG A 28 -2.64 23.02 -3.20
C ARG A 28 -1.65 21.95 -2.75
N ASP A 29 -1.23 22.02 -1.49
CA ASP A 29 -0.50 20.92 -0.86
C ASP A 29 -1.41 19.69 -0.73
N VAL A 30 -0.88 18.52 -1.10
CA VAL A 30 -1.64 17.26 -1.12
C VAL A 30 -0.90 16.20 -0.31
N ILE A 31 -1.65 15.49 0.53
CA ILE A 31 -1.22 14.22 1.12
C ILE A 31 -1.98 13.10 0.43
N MET A 32 -1.26 12.26 -0.29
CA MET A 32 -1.80 11.08 -0.96
C MET A 32 -1.48 9.83 -0.15
N ASP A 33 -2.50 9.23 0.47
CA ASP A 33 -2.38 7.94 1.16
C ASP A 33 -2.76 6.81 0.19
N GLY A 34 -1.83 5.91 -0.08
CA GLY A 34 -2.00 4.81 -1.01
C GLY A 34 -0.93 3.75 -0.84
N THR A 35 -1.19 2.55 -1.39
CA THR A 35 -0.24 1.43 -1.28
C THR A 35 1.01 1.59 -2.15
N MET A 36 0.96 2.47 -3.16
CA MET A 36 2.04 2.70 -4.12
C MET A 36 2.55 1.40 -4.77
N SER A 37 1.67 0.42 -4.95
CA SER A 37 2.00 -0.92 -5.44
C SER A 37 1.98 -1.05 -6.97
N TRP A 38 1.72 0.04 -7.69
CA TRP A 38 1.60 0.02 -9.15
C TRP A 38 2.48 1.11 -9.74
N GLU A 39 3.68 0.69 -10.17
CA GLU A 39 4.76 1.59 -10.55
C GLU A 39 4.42 2.56 -11.70
N PRO A 40 3.75 2.13 -12.79
CA PRO A 40 3.38 3.06 -13.87
C PRO A 40 2.49 4.21 -13.37
N PHE A 41 1.54 3.92 -12.49
CA PHE A 41 0.67 4.93 -11.89
C PHE A 41 1.47 5.93 -11.03
N VAL A 42 2.38 5.44 -10.18
CA VAL A 42 3.21 6.31 -9.33
C VAL A 42 4.12 7.20 -10.20
N GLN A 43 4.78 6.61 -11.20
CA GLN A 43 5.64 7.33 -12.13
C GLN A 43 4.88 8.43 -12.88
N GLN A 44 3.75 8.09 -13.48
CA GLN A 44 2.93 9.06 -14.22
C GLN A 44 2.41 10.16 -13.29
N THR A 45 2.02 9.83 -12.06
CA THR A 45 1.56 10.80 -11.05
C THR A 45 2.64 11.78 -10.66
N ILE A 46 3.87 11.30 -10.42
CA ILE A 46 5.02 12.17 -10.12
C ILE A 46 5.35 13.06 -11.32
N THR A 47 5.37 12.52 -12.54
CA THR A 47 5.59 13.29 -13.76
C THR A 47 4.56 14.41 -13.92
N MET A 48 3.27 14.09 -13.75
CA MET A 48 2.18 15.07 -13.78
C MET A 48 2.36 16.13 -12.68
N ALA A 49 2.58 15.73 -11.43
CA ALA A 49 2.79 16.65 -10.31
C ALA A 49 4.00 17.58 -10.51
N ARG A 50 5.05 17.14 -11.20
CA ARG A 50 6.18 18.00 -11.59
C ARG A 50 5.79 18.99 -12.68
N ALA A 51 4.88 18.64 -13.58
CA ALA A 51 4.53 19.42 -14.76
C ALA A 51 3.33 20.37 -14.58
N VAL A 52 2.47 20.15 -13.57
CA VAL A 52 1.24 20.96 -13.34
C VAL A 52 1.48 22.46 -13.17
N HIS A 53 2.69 22.87 -12.81
CA HIS A 53 3.05 24.30 -12.75
C HIS A 53 3.18 24.96 -14.14
N ARG A 54 3.29 24.17 -15.23
CA ARG A 54 3.42 24.67 -16.61
C ARG A 54 2.18 24.41 -17.46
N GLN A 55 1.44 23.33 -17.18
CA GLN A 55 0.26 22.94 -17.95
C GLN A 55 -0.74 22.24 -17.04
N ARG A 56 -2.04 22.41 -17.29
CA ARG A 56 -3.08 21.69 -16.55
C ARG A 56 -3.19 20.25 -17.05
N TYR A 57 -3.57 19.35 -16.16
CA TYR A 57 -3.84 17.94 -16.45
C TYR A 57 -5.29 17.57 -16.14
N ARG A 58 -5.77 16.50 -16.74
CA ARG A 58 -7.01 15.81 -16.36
C ARG A 58 -6.75 14.32 -16.18
N MET A 59 -7.73 13.62 -15.62
CA MET A 59 -7.68 12.16 -15.60
C MET A 59 -7.62 11.61 -17.03
N GLY A 60 -6.70 10.67 -17.24
CA GLY A 60 -6.65 9.87 -18.44
C GLY A 60 -7.58 8.66 -18.37
N VAL A 61 -7.53 7.82 -19.40
CA VAL A 61 -8.37 6.62 -19.51
C VAL A 61 -8.07 5.51 -18.48
N GLY A 62 -6.97 5.63 -17.74
CA GLY A 62 -6.49 4.66 -16.77
C GLY A 62 -5.87 3.43 -17.43
N TYR A 63 -5.94 2.29 -16.74
CA TYR A 63 -5.54 0.99 -17.27
C TYR A 63 -6.74 0.32 -17.98
N LYS A 64 -6.59 0.04 -19.28
CA LYS A 64 -7.59 -0.65 -20.09
C LYS A 64 -6.95 -1.75 -20.93
N VAL A 65 -7.63 -2.89 -21.00
CA VAL A 65 -7.31 -3.97 -21.93
C VAL A 65 -8.40 -4.00 -22.98
N THR A 66 -8.04 -3.83 -24.25
CA THR A 66 -8.98 -3.86 -25.37
C THR A 66 -9.26 -5.30 -25.82
N GLU A 67 -10.30 -5.50 -26.64
CA GLU A 67 -10.74 -6.84 -27.09
C GLU A 67 -9.67 -7.60 -27.89
N ASP A 68 -8.79 -6.88 -28.58
CA ASP A 68 -7.63 -7.42 -29.30
C ASP A 68 -6.43 -7.71 -28.39
N GLY A 69 -6.57 -7.50 -27.07
CA GLY A 69 -5.53 -7.73 -26.06
C GLY A 69 -4.51 -6.61 -25.93
N SER A 70 -4.67 -5.49 -26.65
CA SER A 70 -3.80 -4.33 -26.46
C SER A 70 -4.03 -3.68 -25.08
N ILE A 71 -2.97 -3.13 -24.50
CA ILE A 71 -3.02 -2.47 -23.19
C ILE A 71 -2.80 -0.97 -23.38
N THR A 72 -3.77 -0.18 -22.94
CA THR A 72 -3.62 1.27 -22.76
C THR A 72 -3.44 1.56 -21.27
N GLU A 73 -2.40 2.31 -20.92
CA GLU A 73 -2.13 2.68 -19.54
C GLU A 73 -1.74 4.16 -19.44
N GLU A 74 -2.75 5.00 -19.29
CA GLU A 74 -2.60 6.46 -19.25
C GLU A 74 -3.48 7.04 -18.16
N TYR A 75 -2.88 7.42 -17.03
CA TYR A 75 -3.61 7.89 -15.86
C TYR A 75 -3.85 9.40 -15.89
N TRP A 76 -3.00 10.16 -16.59
CA TRP A 76 -3.05 11.62 -16.64
C TRP A 76 -2.81 12.12 -18.05
N GLU A 77 -3.69 12.99 -18.53
CA GLU A 77 -3.62 13.58 -19.88
C GLU A 77 -3.46 15.09 -19.75
N PRO A 78 -2.54 15.73 -20.48
CA PRO A 78 -2.46 17.19 -20.52
C PRO A 78 -3.73 17.77 -21.17
N VAL A 79 -4.12 18.97 -20.74
CA VAL A 79 -5.24 19.70 -21.34
C VAL A 79 -4.67 20.66 -22.38
N GLU A 80 -4.85 20.34 -23.67
CA GLU A 80 -4.59 21.26 -24.78
C GLU A 80 -5.55 22.45 -24.67
N ASP A 81 -5.06 23.68 -24.87
CA ASP A 81 -5.77 24.97 -24.73
C ASP A 81 -5.95 25.58 -23.32
N SER A 82 -4.90 25.62 -22.49
CA SER A 82 -4.86 26.55 -21.33
C SER A 82 -4.44 28.00 -21.71
N SER A 83 -4.51 28.37 -22.99
CA SER A 83 -3.90 29.58 -23.56
C SER A 83 -4.82 30.80 -23.70
N THR A 84 -5.90 30.89 -22.93
CA THR A 84 -6.87 32.00 -23.10
C THR A 84 -7.36 32.51 -21.75
N ASP A 85 -6.47 33.14 -20.98
CA ASP A 85 -6.75 34.14 -19.92
C ASP A 85 -6.27 33.80 -18.49
N GLU A 86 -5.79 32.56 -18.21
CA GLU A 86 -5.18 32.17 -16.91
C GLU A 86 -3.63 32.16 -16.92
N GLU A 87 -3.00 32.69 -17.97
CA GLU A 87 -1.54 32.61 -18.16
C GLU A 87 -0.72 33.40 -17.11
N GLY A 88 -1.33 34.35 -16.40
CA GLY A 88 -0.65 35.18 -15.40
C GLY A 88 -0.37 34.48 -14.06
N GLU A 89 -1.28 33.62 -13.60
CA GLU A 89 -1.15 32.96 -12.29
C GLU A 89 -0.39 31.64 -12.37
N THR A 90 -0.56 30.88 -13.46
CA THR A 90 0.14 29.61 -13.67
C THR A 90 1.64 29.80 -13.88
N ARG A 91 2.07 30.84 -14.63
CA ARG A 91 3.49 31.10 -14.93
C ARG A 91 4.37 31.43 -13.71
N ASN A 92 3.78 31.82 -12.58
CA ASN A 92 4.51 32.14 -11.34
C ASN A 92 4.56 30.98 -10.33
N ARG A 93 3.95 29.84 -10.64
CA ARG A 93 3.94 28.69 -9.73
C ARG A 93 5.25 27.94 -9.77
N LYS A 94 5.75 27.60 -8.58
CA LYS A 94 6.93 26.75 -8.44
C LYS A 94 6.54 25.28 -8.66
N PRO A 95 7.46 24.44 -9.17
CA PRO A 95 7.26 23.01 -9.19
C PRO A 95 6.99 22.48 -7.79
N TYR A 96 6.16 21.44 -7.66
CA TYR A 96 5.96 20.77 -6.38
C TYR A 96 7.26 20.14 -5.88
N ARG A 97 7.45 20.25 -4.56
CA ARG A 97 8.36 19.38 -3.82
C ARG A 97 7.60 18.11 -3.43
N ILE A 98 8.15 16.96 -3.75
CA ILE A 98 7.53 15.65 -3.57
C ILE A 98 8.26 14.90 -2.47
N GLU A 99 7.51 14.52 -1.43
CA GLU A 99 7.98 13.83 -0.24
C GLU A 99 7.37 12.42 -0.22
N LEU A 100 8.20 11.38 -0.26
CA LEU A 100 7.73 9.99 -0.13
C LEU A 100 7.90 9.50 1.29
N VAL A 101 6.81 9.04 1.91
CA VAL A 101 6.85 8.37 3.21
C VAL A 101 6.37 6.94 3.04
N GLY A 102 7.32 5.99 3.01
CA GLY A 102 7.06 4.57 2.94
C GLY A 102 6.95 3.94 4.32
N VAL A 103 6.06 2.95 4.47
CA VAL A 103 5.95 2.12 5.67
C VAL A 103 5.97 0.65 5.26
N VAL A 104 6.86 -0.13 5.86
CA VAL A 104 7.01 -1.56 5.62
C VAL A 104 6.90 -2.36 6.92
N CYS A 105 6.44 -3.59 6.80
CA CYS A 105 6.56 -4.62 7.82
C CYS A 105 6.60 -6.00 7.17
N ASP A 106 7.06 -7.00 7.91
CA ASP A 106 7.00 -8.39 7.48
C ASP A 106 5.54 -8.77 7.15
N ALA A 107 5.37 -9.48 6.05
CA ALA A 107 4.07 -9.71 5.45
C ALA A 107 3.14 -10.52 6.37
N TYR A 108 3.67 -11.48 7.13
CA TYR A 108 2.88 -12.25 8.10
C TYR A 108 2.29 -11.35 9.20
N LEU A 109 3.03 -10.33 9.68
CA LEU A 109 2.52 -9.36 10.65
C LEU A 109 1.39 -8.54 10.05
N ALA A 110 1.53 -8.12 8.79
CA ALA A 110 0.50 -7.38 8.06
C ALA A 110 -0.79 -8.20 7.91
N VAL A 111 -0.68 -9.50 7.61
CA VAL A 111 -1.82 -10.42 7.52
C VAL A 111 -2.50 -10.59 8.87
N VAL A 112 -1.74 -10.86 9.94
CA VAL A 112 -2.28 -10.98 11.30
C VAL A 112 -3.01 -9.69 11.73
N ARG A 113 -2.43 -8.52 11.46
CA ARG A 113 -3.05 -7.21 11.72
C ARG A 113 -4.33 -7.03 10.90
N GLY A 114 -4.33 -7.44 9.63
CA GLY A 114 -5.48 -7.40 8.74
C GLY A 114 -6.64 -8.26 9.25
N ILE A 115 -6.36 -9.50 9.68
CA ILE A 115 -7.35 -10.40 10.28
C ILE A 115 -7.91 -9.81 11.57
N ARG A 116 -7.05 -9.31 12.46
CA ARG A 116 -7.49 -8.67 13.71
C ARG A 116 -8.40 -7.47 13.44
N ARG A 117 -8.05 -6.62 12.46
CA ARG A 117 -8.90 -5.50 12.05
C ARG A 117 -10.24 -5.97 11.48
N ALA A 118 -10.25 -7.05 10.70
CA ALA A 118 -11.48 -7.63 10.17
C ALA A 118 -12.42 -8.10 11.29
N VAL A 119 -11.88 -8.78 12.31
CA VAL A 119 -12.67 -9.23 13.48
C VAL A 119 -13.25 -8.05 14.26
N ILE A 120 -12.47 -7.00 14.47
CA ILE A 120 -12.89 -5.85 15.30
C ILE A 120 -13.84 -4.90 14.54
N THR A 121 -13.58 -4.66 13.26
CA THR A 121 -14.24 -3.58 12.49
C THR A 121 -15.14 -4.10 11.36
N GLY A 122 -15.13 -5.40 11.07
CA GLY A 122 -15.79 -5.99 9.90
C GLY A 122 -15.07 -5.75 8.57
N ARG A 123 -13.94 -5.02 8.54
CA ARG A 123 -13.23 -4.64 7.30
C ARG A 123 -12.06 -5.58 7.01
N ALA A 124 -12.29 -6.54 6.12
CA ALA A 124 -11.28 -7.49 5.67
C ALA A 124 -10.55 -7.04 4.39
N VAL A 125 -9.31 -7.50 4.24
CA VAL A 125 -8.53 -7.40 2.99
C VAL A 125 -8.16 -8.81 2.58
N ARG A 126 -8.24 -9.12 1.28
CA ARG A 126 -7.84 -10.43 0.77
C ARG A 126 -6.33 -10.60 0.91
N VAL A 127 -5.90 -11.70 1.51
CA VAL A 127 -4.49 -11.99 1.80
C VAL A 127 -3.63 -11.91 0.53
N LYS A 128 -3.99 -12.61 -0.56
CA LYS A 128 -3.23 -12.56 -1.82
C LYS A 128 -3.05 -11.15 -2.39
N SER A 129 -4.11 -10.33 -2.35
CA SER A 129 -4.04 -8.92 -2.78
C SER A 129 -3.12 -8.10 -1.88
N GLN A 130 -3.16 -8.33 -0.57
CA GLN A 130 -2.27 -7.69 0.39
C GLN A 130 -0.80 -8.08 0.15
N LEU A 131 -0.50 -9.37 -0.02
CA LEU A 131 0.85 -9.87 -0.30
C LEU A 131 1.41 -9.31 -1.60
N LYS A 132 0.62 -9.35 -2.68
CA LYS A 132 0.99 -8.77 -3.98
C LYS A 132 1.28 -7.27 -3.87
N SER A 133 0.45 -6.53 -3.12
CA SER A 133 0.68 -5.10 -2.88
C SER A 133 1.98 -4.84 -2.12
N HIS A 134 2.24 -5.59 -1.05
CA HIS A 134 3.48 -5.49 -0.27
C HIS A 134 4.72 -5.75 -1.13
N LYS A 135 4.69 -6.86 -1.88
CA LYS A 135 5.77 -7.26 -2.78
C LYS A 135 6.07 -6.16 -3.80
N ARG A 136 5.06 -5.71 -4.54
CA ARG A 136 5.21 -4.68 -5.58
C ARG A 136 5.74 -3.36 -5.02
N PHE A 137 5.23 -2.90 -3.87
CA PHE A 137 5.76 -1.70 -3.22
C PHE A 137 7.24 -1.87 -2.85
N ALA A 138 7.59 -2.98 -2.18
CA ALA A 138 8.95 -3.23 -1.76
C ALA A 138 9.93 -3.32 -2.95
N THR A 139 9.52 -3.98 -4.04
CA THR A 139 10.30 -4.05 -5.28
C THR A 139 10.54 -2.68 -5.90
N ALA A 140 9.53 -1.80 -5.92
CA ALA A 140 9.60 -0.50 -6.60
C ALA A 140 10.16 0.64 -5.73
N PHE A 141 10.29 0.45 -4.41
CA PHE A 141 10.63 1.53 -3.48
C PHE A 141 11.93 2.27 -3.84
N HIS A 142 12.97 1.55 -4.25
CA HIS A 142 14.24 2.16 -4.68
C HIS A 142 14.06 3.03 -5.93
N SER A 143 13.30 2.57 -6.92
CA SER A 143 12.97 3.36 -8.11
C SER A 143 12.24 4.64 -7.71
N TYR A 144 11.26 4.56 -6.82
CA TYR A 144 10.51 5.72 -6.35
C TYR A 144 11.40 6.77 -5.66
N CYS A 145 12.41 6.35 -4.92
CA CYS A 145 13.36 7.27 -4.28
C CYS A 145 14.07 8.18 -5.30
N ASN A 146 14.28 7.69 -6.53
CA ASN A 146 14.92 8.46 -7.61
C ASN A 146 13.98 9.49 -8.26
N LEU A 147 12.68 9.41 -8.00
CA LEU A 147 11.66 10.26 -8.63
C LEU A 147 11.23 11.45 -7.76
N VAL A 148 11.44 11.33 -6.45
CA VAL A 148 10.98 12.29 -5.43
C VAL A 148 12.13 13.11 -4.88
N ASP A 149 11.85 14.26 -4.27
CA ASP A 149 12.90 15.09 -3.67
C ASP A 149 13.47 14.42 -2.43
N ASN A 150 12.59 13.99 -1.52
CA ASN A 150 12.98 13.30 -0.30
C ASN A 150 12.18 12.01 -0.13
N ALA A 151 12.79 11.03 0.52
CA ALA A 151 12.14 9.79 0.87
C ALA A 151 12.46 9.39 2.31
N ARG A 152 11.49 8.83 3.02
CA ARG A 152 11.66 8.19 4.32
C ARG A 152 11.01 6.83 4.28
N LEU A 153 11.67 5.81 4.83
CA LEU A 153 11.14 4.46 4.97
C LEU A 153 11.09 4.10 6.45
N TYR A 154 9.91 3.72 6.92
CA TYR A 154 9.69 3.30 8.29
C TYR A 154 9.36 1.81 8.38
N CYS A 155 9.96 1.11 9.33
CA CYS A 155 9.63 -0.26 9.69
C CYS A 155 8.68 -0.29 10.89
N THR A 156 7.67 -1.16 10.83
CA THR A 156 6.72 -1.39 11.93
C THR A 156 6.71 -2.83 12.42
N ASN A 157 7.86 -3.52 12.35
CA ASN A 157 7.98 -4.90 12.86
C ASN A 157 7.97 -4.96 14.39
N SER A 158 8.57 -3.98 15.04
CA SER A 158 8.58 -3.88 16.50
C SER A 158 7.25 -3.36 17.05
N THR A 159 6.98 -3.68 18.32
CA THR A 159 5.88 -3.07 19.07
C THR A 159 6.25 -1.65 19.48
N GLY A 160 5.45 -0.66 19.08
CA GLY A 160 5.64 0.74 19.46
C GLY A 160 5.65 1.68 18.25
N ALA A 161 6.46 2.74 18.34
CA ALA A 161 6.62 3.71 17.26
C ALA A 161 7.34 3.09 16.06
N ALA A 162 7.00 3.55 14.85
CA ALA A 162 7.66 3.12 13.64
C ALA A 162 9.14 3.54 13.64
N LYS A 163 10.05 2.62 13.29
CA LYS A 163 11.50 2.87 13.25
C LYS A 163 11.87 3.41 11.87
N LEU A 164 12.58 4.54 11.79
CA LEU A 164 13.14 5.02 10.53
C LEU A 164 14.30 4.11 10.11
N ILE A 165 14.21 3.51 8.92
CA ILE A 165 15.19 2.53 8.42
C ILE A 165 15.80 2.91 7.07
N GLY A 166 15.28 3.95 6.42
CA GLY A 166 15.84 4.51 5.20
C GLY A 166 15.49 5.98 5.03
N TRP A 167 16.41 6.77 4.50
CA TRP A 167 16.17 8.17 4.18
C TRP A 167 17.00 8.70 3.01
N LYS A 168 16.39 9.62 2.26
CA LYS A 168 17.00 10.38 1.18
C LYS A 168 16.59 11.84 1.33
N ASP A 169 17.54 12.75 1.18
CA ASP A 169 17.29 14.19 1.15
C ASP A 169 17.91 14.79 -0.14
N GLY A 170 17.07 15.43 -0.96
CA GLY A 170 17.47 16.02 -2.24
C GLY A 170 18.13 15.01 -3.20
N GLU A 171 19.30 15.36 -3.73
CA GLU A 171 20.05 14.55 -4.70
C GLU A 171 20.88 13.43 -4.05
N SER A 172 20.75 13.20 -2.73
CA SER A 172 21.49 12.13 -2.07
C SER A 172 21.01 10.75 -2.54
N ASN A 173 21.89 9.76 -2.48
CA ASN A 173 21.46 8.36 -2.51
C ASN A 173 20.63 8.04 -1.27
N LEU A 174 19.81 6.98 -1.34
CA LEU A 174 19.10 6.45 -0.18
C LEU A 174 20.10 5.88 0.83
N LEU A 175 20.14 6.48 2.03
CA LEU A 175 20.85 5.97 3.19
C LEU A 175 19.94 5.03 3.95
N VAL A 176 20.48 3.93 4.49
CA VAL A 176 19.70 2.87 5.13
C VAL A 176 20.35 2.41 6.43
N ASP A 177 19.54 1.97 7.39
CA ASP A 177 19.99 1.21 8.56
C ASP A 177 20.29 -0.23 8.10
N PRO A 178 21.56 -0.66 8.04
CA PRO A 178 21.94 -1.96 7.48
C PRO A 178 21.35 -3.13 8.26
N ASP A 179 21.08 -2.97 9.57
CA ASP A 179 20.55 -4.03 10.41
C ASP A 179 19.03 -4.23 10.19
N GLU A 180 18.34 -3.20 9.73
CA GLU A 180 16.87 -3.19 9.61
C GLU A 180 16.35 -3.27 8.18
N ILE A 181 17.10 -2.71 7.21
CA ILE A 181 16.66 -2.60 5.82
C ILE A 181 16.35 -3.95 5.17
N GLY A 182 16.94 -5.03 5.68
CA GLY A 182 16.66 -6.39 5.23
C GLY A 182 15.18 -6.79 5.27
N CYS A 183 14.33 -6.11 6.05
CA CYS A 183 12.88 -6.34 5.99
C CYS A 183 12.26 -5.95 4.65
N LEU A 184 12.73 -4.86 4.01
CA LEU A 184 12.27 -4.44 2.69
C LEU A 184 12.61 -5.51 1.64
N GLU A 185 13.85 -6.01 1.68
CA GLU A 185 14.33 -7.02 0.76
C GLU A 185 13.63 -8.37 0.92
N ARG A 186 13.34 -8.79 2.16
CA ARG A 186 12.53 -9.99 2.38
C ARG A 186 11.13 -9.83 1.81
N VAL A 187 10.50 -8.67 1.98
CA VAL A 187 9.16 -8.39 1.47
C VAL A 187 9.14 -8.34 -0.06
N SER A 188 10.18 -7.83 -0.73
CA SER A 188 10.27 -7.84 -2.20
C SER A 188 10.36 -9.25 -2.79
N HIS A 189 10.83 -10.23 -2.02
CA HIS A 189 11.00 -11.64 -2.41
C HIS A 189 9.91 -12.58 -1.86
N LEU A 190 8.87 -12.07 -1.22
CA LEU A 190 7.81 -12.92 -0.67
C LEU A 190 7.07 -13.71 -1.75
N ASN A 191 6.48 -14.84 -1.36
CA ASN A 191 5.54 -15.59 -2.18
C ASN A 191 4.14 -14.97 -2.07
N ASP A 192 3.70 -14.26 -3.10
CA ASP A 192 2.39 -13.57 -3.11
C ASP A 192 1.21 -14.49 -3.41
N GLU A 193 1.49 -15.77 -3.71
CA GLU A 193 0.51 -16.84 -3.87
C GLU A 193 0.42 -17.77 -2.65
N ALA A 194 1.12 -17.44 -1.55
CA ALA A 194 1.10 -18.23 -0.31
C ALA A 194 -0.32 -18.42 0.23
N ASP A 195 -0.67 -19.67 0.53
CA ASP A 195 -1.96 -20.06 1.12
C ASP A 195 -1.82 -20.33 2.63
N CYS A 196 -0.60 -20.42 3.16
CA CYS A 196 -0.34 -20.51 4.59
C CYS A 196 0.89 -19.71 5.04
N VAL A 197 1.04 -19.53 6.37
CA VAL A 197 2.15 -18.75 6.96
C VAL A 197 3.53 -19.35 6.64
N HIS A 198 3.61 -20.65 6.41
CA HIS A 198 4.84 -21.36 6.08
C HIS A 198 5.34 -21.06 4.67
N GLU A 199 4.46 -20.58 3.80
CA GLU A 199 4.78 -20.33 2.39
C GLU A 199 5.15 -18.88 2.11
N ILE A 200 4.92 -17.96 3.05
CA ILE A 200 5.12 -16.51 2.84
C ILE A 200 6.56 -16.18 2.47
N TYR A 201 7.51 -16.76 3.21
CA TYR A 201 8.94 -16.58 2.96
C TYR A 201 9.61 -17.94 2.71
N PRO A 202 10.42 -18.10 1.65
CA PRO A 202 11.08 -19.37 1.32
C PRO A 202 12.01 -19.91 2.41
N ASP A 203 12.55 -19.03 3.25
CA ASP A 203 13.46 -19.38 4.35
C ASP A 203 12.75 -19.87 5.62
N GLY A 204 11.40 -19.91 5.62
CA GLY A 204 10.60 -20.33 6.77
C GLY A 204 10.60 -19.32 7.93
N SER A 205 11.15 -18.12 7.75
CA SER A 205 11.23 -17.10 8.82
C SER A 205 9.84 -16.71 9.36
N ALA A 206 8.83 -16.61 8.48
CA ALA A 206 7.45 -16.37 8.88
C ALA A 206 6.88 -17.51 9.74
N ALA A 207 7.17 -18.77 9.40
CA ALA A 207 6.75 -19.92 10.18
C ALA A 207 7.38 -19.92 11.57
N ALA A 208 8.70 -19.73 11.64
CA ALA A 208 9.41 -19.70 12.92
C ALA A 208 8.89 -18.57 13.83
N ALA A 209 8.67 -17.38 13.28
CA ALA A 209 8.11 -16.25 14.02
C ALA A 209 6.67 -16.53 14.49
N TRP A 210 5.84 -17.14 13.65
CA TRP A 210 4.49 -17.55 14.00
C TRP A 210 4.47 -18.59 15.12
N GLU A 211 5.30 -19.63 15.02
CA GLU A 211 5.42 -20.68 16.04
C GLU A 211 5.85 -20.11 17.39
N ALA A 212 6.87 -19.25 17.41
CA ALA A 212 7.30 -18.55 18.62
C ALA A 212 6.17 -17.69 19.22
N LEU A 213 5.36 -17.04 18.37
CA LEU A 213 4.22 -16.25 18.81
C LEU A 213 3.08 -17.12 19.37
N VAL A 214 2.74 -18.26 18.77
CA VAL A 214 1.61 -19.10 19.22
C VAL A 214 1.96 -19.97 20.42
N THR A 215 3.23 -20.36 20.56
CA THR A 215 3.71 -21.14 21.71
C THR A 215 4.15 -20.27 22.90
N SER A 216 4.09 -18.93 22.78
CA SER A 216 4.50 -18.02 23.84
C SER A 216 3.74 -18.29 25.16
N PRO A 217 4.44 -18.52 26.29
CA PRO A 217 3.80 -18.76 27.59
C PRO A 217 2.85 -17.64 28.04
N SER A 218 3.12 -16.40 27.59
CA SER A 218 2.27 -15.23 27.85
C SER A 218 0.84 -15.39 27.35
N ARG A 219 0.61 -16.28 26.37
CA ARG A 219 -0.71 -16.55 25.78
C ARG A 219 -1.49 -17.65 26.49
N ALA A 220 -0.85 -18.42 27.37
CA ALA A 220 -1.49 -19.56 28.02
C ALA A 220 -2.78 -19.21 28.80
N PRO A 221 -2.90 -18.04 29.49
CA PRO A 221 -4.16 -17.64 30.10
C PRO A 221 -5.28 -17.42 29.07
N ALA A 222 -5.00 -16.64 28.01
CA ALA A 222 -5.96 -16.35 26.95
C ALA A 222 -6.37 -17.60 26.15
N GLN A 223 -5.42 -18.49 25.87
CA GLN A 223 -5.70 -19.77 25.20
C GLN A 223 -6.63 -20.66 26.00
N ARG A 224 -6.44 -20.75 27.34
CA ARG A 224 -7.34 -21.49 28.22
C ARG A 224 -8.75 -20.90 28.21
N GLU A 225 -8.87 -19.58 28.24
CA GLU A 225 -10.17 -18.89 28.20
C GLU A 225 -10.90 -19.15 26.88
N ILE A 226 -10.20 -19.02 25.75
CA ILE A 226 -10.73 -19.31 24.41
C ILE A 226 -11.17 -20.77 24.31
N MET A 227 -10.33 -21.71 24.75
CA MET A 227 -10.67 -23.15 24.74
C MET A 227 -11.92 -23.44 25.57
N ALA A 228 -12.04 -22.86 26.77
CA ALA A 228 -13.23 -22.99 27.61
C ALA A 228 -14.48 -22.35 26.99
N ALA A 229 -14.34 -21.25 26.25
CA ALA A 229 -15.44 -20.63 25.51
C ALA A 229 -15.90 -21.51 24.33
N VAL A 230 -14.97 -22.05 23.56
CA VAL A 230 -15.26 -22.96 22.43
C VAL A 230 -15.97 -24.22 22.93
N GLN A 231 -15.44 -24.88 23.96
CA GLN A 231 -16.06 -26.07 24.56
C GLN A 231 -17.49 -25.82 25.06
N ARG A 232 -17.72 -24.68 25.73
CA ARG A 232 -19.08 -24.27 26.16
C ARG A 232 -20.01 -24.02 24.99
N SER A 233 -19.52 -23.46 23.89
CA SER A 233 -20.28 -23.24 22.66
C SER A 233 -20.65 -24.56 22.00
N GLU A 234 -19.69 -25.43 21.75
CA GLU A 234 -19.89 -26.74 21.12
C GLU A 234 -20.85 -27.64 21.92
N ALA A 235 -20.77 -27.62 23.25
CA ALA A 235 -21.68 -28.37 24.11
C ALA A 235 -23.16 -27.99 23.89
N ARG A 236 -23.45 -26.72 23.55
CA ARG A 236 -24.82 -26.26 23.23
C ARG A 236 -25.34 -26.79 21.89
N PHE A 237 -24.44 -27.15 20.97
CA PHE A 237 -24.82 -27.72 19.67
C PHE A 237 -24.90 -29.25 19.67
N ARG A 238 -24.43 -29.92 20.74
CA ARG A 238 -24.49 -31.39 20.88
C ARG A 238 -25.78 -31.91 21.53
N THR A 239 -26.65 -31.03 22.03
CA THR A 239 -27.92 -31.42 22.67
C THR A 239 -29.11 -31.37 21.70
N THR A 240 -29.10 -32.21 20.67
CA THR A 240 -30.33 -32.81 20.10
C THR A 240 -30.01 -34.09 19.32
N PRO A 241 -30.00 -35.26 19.96
CA PRO A 241 -30.43 -36.49 19.33
C PRO A 241 -31.96 -36.58 19.43
N SER A 242 -32.63 -36.69 18.28
CA SER A 242 -34.03 -37.11 18.15
C SER A 242 -34.25 -38.51 18.72
#